data_AF-A0A6M3IU77-F1
#
_entry.id   AF-A0A6M3IU77-F1
#
_cell.length_a   1.000
_cell.length_b   1.000
_cell.length_c   1.000
_cell.angle_alpha   90.00
_cell.angle_beta   90.00
_cell.angle_gamma   90.00
#
_symmetry.space_group_name_H-M   'P 1'
#
loop_
_entity.id
_entity.type
_entity.pdbx_description
1 polymer ?
#
loop_
_entity_poly.entity_id
_entity_poly.type
_entity_poly.pdbx_seq_one_letter_code
_entity_poly.pdbx_strand_id
1 'polypeptide(L)'
;MKKYKVIEMSDGTKTWWLNGKRHREDGPAIEHVYGTKAWYLNGKLHREDGPAIERVDGYKAWYLNDEKVTEEEVMKKYKVIE
;
A
#
# COMPACT_ATOMS: atom_id res chain seq x y z
N MET A 1 1.30 -21.41 -1.48
CA MET A 1 2.23 -20.26 -1.42
C MET A 1 1.83 -19.27 -2.50
N LYS A 2 1.61 -17.98 -2.16
CA LYS A 2 1.30 -16.96 -3.17
C LYS A 2 2.53 -16.74 -4.04
N LYS A 3 2.35 -16.73 -5.36
CA LYS A 3 3.43 -16.47 -6.31
C LYS A 3 3.35 -15.01 -6.74
N TYR A 4 4.09 -14.16 -6.03
CA TYR A 4 4.25 -12.78 -6.45
C TYR A 4 5.15 -12.70 -7.68
N LYS A 5 4.79 -11.86 -8.64
CA LYS A 5 5.72 -11.34 -9.64
C LYS A 5 6.28 -10.04 -9.08
N VAL A 6 7.57 -10.02 -8.81
CA VAL A 6 8.30 -8.81 -8.41
C VAL A 6 8.94 -8.23 -9.66
N ILE A 7 8.70 -6.95 -9.92
CA ILE A 7 9.35 -6.20 -11.01
C ILE A 7 10.20 -5.12 -10.36
N GLU A 8 11.50 -5.17 -10.63
CA GLU A 8 12.46 -4.14 -10.25
C GLU A 8 12.86 -3.39 -11.53
N MET A 9 12.68 -2.08 -11.50
CA MET A 9 13.02 -1.17 -12.59
C MET A 9 14.50 -0.79 -12.49
N SER A 10 15.07 -0.24 -13.57
CA SER A 10 16.49 0.14 -13.63
C SER A 10 16.89 1.24 -12.63
N ASP A 11 15.92 2.02 -12.16
CA ASP A 11 16.11 3.04 -11.12
C ASP A 11 16.08 2.46 -9.70
N GLY A 12 15.76 1.17 -9.52
CA GLY A 12 15.61 0.52 -8.21
C GLY A 12 14.17 0.54 -7.66
N THR A 13 13.20 1.07 -8.41
CA THR A 13 11.79 1.01 -8.02
C THR A 13 11.28 -0.43 -8.10
N LYS A 14 10.64 -0.91 -7.03
CA LYS A 14 10.11 -2.28 -6.92
C LYS A 14 8.60 -2.28 -6.90
N THR A 15 7.99 -3.24 -7.60
CA THR A 15 6.54 -3.44 -7.61
C THR A 15 6.18 -4.91 -7.44
N TRP A 16 5.16 -5.20 -6.62
CA TRP A 16 4.68 -6.54 -6.32
C TRP A 16 3.31 -6.77 -6.94
N TRP A 17 3.20 -7.88 -7.66
CA TRP A 17 2.00 -8.24 -8.42
C TRP A 17 1.54 -9.65 -8.06
N LEU A 18 0.22 -9.81 -7.90
CA LEU A 18 -0.47 -11.08 -7.77
C LEU A 18 -1.62 -11.12 -8.77
N ASN A 19 -1.70 -12.17 -9.59
CA ASN A 19 -2.75 -12.33 -10.61
C ASN A 19 -2.93 -11.11 -11.52
N GLY A 20 -1.82 -10.50 -11.96
CA GLY A 20 -1.84 -9.34 -12.86
C GLY A 20 -2.24 -8.01 -12.19
N LYS A 21 -2.41 -7.97 -10.86
CA LYS A 21 -2.76 -6.77 -10.11
C LYS A 21 -1.70 -6.45 -9.07
N ARG A 22 -1.47 -5.15 -8.79
CA ARG A 22 -0.62 -4.73 -7.67
C ARG A 22 -1.19 -5.28 -6.37
N HIS A 23 -0.38 -6.01 -5.62
CA HIS A 23 -0.82 -6.69 -4.40
C HIS A 23 0.39 -7.02 -3.54
N ARG A 24 0.32 -6.70 -2.25
CA ARG A 24 1.20 -7.25 -1.22
C ARG A 24 0.54 -7.10 0.15
N GLU A 25 0.53 -8.18 0.94
CA GLU A 25 -0.10 -8.18 2.28
C GLU A 25 0.87 -7.69 3.36
N ASP A 26 2.14 -8.07 3.27
CA ASP A 26 3.12 -7.82 4.33
C ASP A 26 3.95 -6.54 4.11
N GLY A 27 3.52 -5.66 3.20
CA GLY A 27 4.28 -4.46 2.87
C GLY A 27 3.72 -3.70 1.66
N PRO A 28 4.40 -2.63 1.23
CA PRO A 28 3.97 -1.84 0.09
C PRO A 28 4.07 -2.65 -1.21
N ALA A 29 3.05 -2.53 -2.06
CA ALA A 29 3.07 -3.10 -3.39
C ALA A 29 3.87 -2.25 -4.39
N ILE A 30 4.24 -1.03 -4.02
CA ILE A 30 5.19 -0.17 -4.73
C ILE A 30 6.17 0.43 -3.73
N GLU A 31 7.46 0.24 -3.96
CA GLU A 31 8.56 0.92 -3.27
C GLU A 31 9.32 1.72 -4.32
N HIS A 32 9.09 3.03 -4.37
CA HIS A 32 9.78 3.94 -5.29
C HIS A 32 11.22 4.18 -4.80
N VAL A 33 12.16 4.32 -5.74
CA VAL A 33 13.59 4.57 -5.42
C VAL A 33 13.80 5.73 -4.44
N TYR A 34 13.01 6.79 -4.59
CA TYR A 34 13.07 7.98 -3.72
C TYR A 34 12.31 7.83 -2.40
N GLY A 35 11.91 6.62 -2.00
CA GLY A 35 11.32 6.34 -0.69
C GLY A 35 9.80 6.47 -0.60
N THR A 36 9.11 6.87 -1.67
CA THR A 36 7.64 6.81 -1.71
C THR A 36 7.17 5.36 -1.71
N LYS A 37 6.21 5.05 -0.83
CA LYS A 37 5.62 3.73 -0.69
C LYS A 37 4.11 3.79 -0.94
N ALA A 38 3.58 2.77 -1.62
CA ALA A 38 2.14 2.61 -1.79
C ALA A 38 1.70 1.16 -1.56
N TRP A 39 0.64 1.00 -0.78
CA TRP A 39 0.07 -0.29 -0.41
C TRP A 39 -1.14 -0.60 -1.28
N TYR A 40 -1.11 -1.76 -1.92
CA TYR A 40 -2.21 -2.24 -2.74
C TYR A 40 -2.61 -3.64 -2.30
N LEU A 41 -3.92 -3.88 -2.22
CA LEU A 41 -4.52 -5.21 -2.13
C LEU A 41 -5.47 -5.41 -3.30
N ASN A 42 -5.27 -6.50 -4.03
CA ASN A 42 -6.09 -6.90 -5.18
C ASN A 42 -6.26 -5.79 -6.24
N GLY A 43 -5.19 -5.01 -6.45
CA GLY A 43 -5.14 -3.91 -7.42
C GLY A 43 -5.66 -2.58 -6.91
N LYS A 44 -6.19 -2.53 -5.68
CA LYS A 44 -6.76 -1.33 -5.06
C LYS A 44 -5.81 -0.76 -4.01
N LEU A 45 -5.71 0.57 -3.92
CA LEU A 45 -5.07 1.26 -2.80
C LEU A 45 -5.78 0.86 -1.51
N HIS A 46 -5.04 0.24 -0.60
CA HIS A 46 -5.61 -0.32 0.62
C HIS A 46 -4.55 -0.52 1.68
N ARG A 47 -4.82 -0.06 2.90
CA ARG A 47 -4.06 -0.40 4.09
C ARG A 47 -4.90 -0.24 5.35
N GLU A 48 -4.88 -1.23 6.24
CA GLU A 48 -5.71 -1.27 7.45
C GLU A 48 -4.96 -0.78 8.71
N ASP A 49 -3.62 -0.78 8.67
CA ASP A 49 -2.76 -0.50 9.82
C ASP A 49 -2.07 0.88 9.78
N GLY A 50 -2.21 1.61 8.67
CA GLY A 50 -1.57 2.90 8.43
C GLY A 50 -1.97 3.53 7.08
N PRO A 51 -1.25 4.55 6.61
CA PRO A 51 -1.55 5.20 5.34
C PRO A 51 -1.23 4.28 4.15
N ALA A 52 -2.12 4.25 3.16
CA ALA A 52 -1.93 3.50 1.92
C ALA A 52 -0.93 4.19 0.96
N ILE A 53 -0.58 5.46 1.20
CA ILE A 53 0.50 6.18 0.53
C ILE A 53 1.35 6.89 1.57
N GLU A 54 2.67 6.70 1.51
CA GLU A 54 3.66 7.44 2.29
C GLU A 54 4.68 8.05 1.35
N ARG A 55 4.87 9.36 1.42
CA ARG A 55 5.90 10.09 0.67
C ARG A 55 7.00 10.57 1.62
N VAL A 56 8.17 10.84 1.05
CA VAL A 56 9.35 11.29 1.82
C VAL A 56 9.25 12.70 2.36
N ASP A 57 8.39 13.54 1.77
CA ASP A 57 8.07 14.88 2.26
C ASP A 57 7.12 14.87 3.48
N GLY A 58 6.76 13.68 3.99
CA GLY A 58 5.86 13.51 5.12
C GLY A 58 4.39 13.42 4.73
N TYR A 59 4.05 13.56 3.44
CA TYR A 59 2.67 13.38 3.00
C TYR A 59 2.20 11.94 3.21
N LYS A 60 1.02 11.81 3.81
CA LYS A 60 0.32 10.54 4.06
C LYS A 60 -1.10 10.61 3.53
N ALA A 61 -1.58 9.51 2.95
CA ALA A 61 -2.97 9.37 2.56
C ALA A 61 -3.48 7.96 2.87
N TRP A 62 -4.71 7.88 3.40
CA TRP A 62 -5.36 6.65 3.79
C TRP A 62 -6.41 6.27 2.75
N TYR A 63 -6.42 4.98 2.41
CA TYR A 63 -7.36 4.42 1.46
C TYR A 63 -7.77 3.02 1.91
N LEU A 64 -9.04 2.71 1.73
CA LEU A 64 -9.59 1.37 1.88
C LEU A 64 -10.32 1.01 0.59
N ASN A 65 -9.76 0.06 -0.17
CA ASN A 65 -10.36 -0.41 -1.43
C ASN A 65 -10.58 0.71 -2.46
N ASP A 66 -9.58 1.59 -2.65
CA ASP A 66 -9.59 2.81 -3.46
C ASP A 66 -10.47 3.96 -2.93
N GLU A 67 -11.22 3.76 -1.85
CA GLU A 67 -11.96 4.84 -1.20
C GLU A 67 -11.02 5.62 -0.29
N LYS A 68 -10.88 6.92 -0.54
CA LYS A 68 -10.10 7.81 0.33
C LYS A 68 -10.84 7.97 1.65
N VAL A 69 -10.14 7.69 2.73
CA VAL A 69 -10.67 7.79 4.09
C VAL A 69 -9.72 8.62 4.95
N THR A 70 -10.19 9.00 6.12
CA THR A 70 -9.38 9.60 7.18
C THR A 70 -8.65 8.52 7.97
N GLU A 71 -7.59 8.90 8.68
CA GLU A 71 -6.93 8.01 9.64
C GLU A 71 -7.93 7.50 10.68
N GLU A 72 -8.80 8.37 11.20
CA GLU A 72 -9.80 8.01 12.21
C GLU A 72 -10.76 6.92 11.74
N GLU A 73 -11.22 6.97 10.48
CA GLU A 73 -12.08 5.93 9.90
C GLU A 73 -11.37 4.59 9.75
N VAL A 74 -10.09 4.58 9.35
CA VAL A 74 -9.28 3.35 9.31
C VAL A 74 -9.12 2.78 10.71
N MET A 75 -8.78 3.62 11.69
CA MET A 75 -8.63 3.23 13.08
C MET A 75 -9.95 2.65 13.61
N LYS A 76 -11.09 3.36 13.49
CA LYS A 76 -12.42 2.88 13.92
C LYS A 76 -12.79 1.51 13.34
N LYS A 77 -12.41 1.24 12.09
CA LYS A 77 -12.82 0.02 11.40
C LYS A 77 -11.94 -1.19 11.72
N TYR A 78 -10.65 -0.99 11.94
CA TYR A 78 -9.66 -2.08 12.00
C TYR A 78 -8.78 -2.10 13.25
N LYS A 79 -8.78 -1.03 14.04
CA LYS A 79 -8.17 -0.98 15.36
C LYS A 79 -9.28 -0.73 16.35
N VAL A 80 -9.72 -1.79 17.05
CA VAL A 80 -10.67 -1.69 18.15
C VAL A 80 -10.25 -0.52 19.03
N ILE A 81 -11.03 0.55 19.00
CA ILE A 81 -10.89 1.65 19.93
C ILE A 81 -11.58 1.13 21.19
N GLU A 82 -10.79 0.71 22.18
CA GLU A 82 -11.30 0.43 23.53
C GLU A 82 -11.88 1.70 24.16
#